data_AF-L0IQX2-F1
#
_entry.id   AF-L0IQX2-F1
#
_cell.length_a   1.000
_cell.length_b   1.000
_cell.length_c   1.000
_cell.angle_alpha   90.00
_cell.angle_beta   90.00
_cell.angle_gamma   90.00
#
_symmetry.space_group_name_H-M   'P 1'
#
loop_
_entity.id
_entity.type
_entity.pdbx_description
1 polymer ?
#
loop_
_entity_poly.entity_id
_entity_poly.type
_entity_poly.pdbx_seq_one_letter_code
_entity_poly.pdbx_strand_id
1 'polypeptide(L)'
;MINIYFVFFLSTFAMILLLFPVDIKPFLKSKFKRTATTKSKEKWEEIKPKDKNRIEKLNKKIEDTLIQGGFKIKISEFYLISFITGIIGWFIGKMLNNFLVSLLLFGVFAYLPYKYFSIIANSYKNLINKYLENAISIIIAAFQSREDLILAIEDNINNFQEPLKSYFIEFVNKVDKFGMSFDESIDELAVKIGHPIFDDFVKLAKIHYQKGGDTKYALLDIPEDFRDHKLIMSEIDAEISSIKILGYIFSGLVVGAIFFQRMTNYNYYSLLVNTTAGKITVFIALVIFLFTIRQIKKIDNQIKV
;
A
#
# COMPACT_ATOMS: atom_id res chain seq x y z
N MET A 1 -16.09 -38.69 -5.36
CA MET A 1 -15.66 -37.43 -6.01
C MET A 1 -15.79 -36.18 -5.12
N ILE A 2 -16.86 -36.01 -4.33
CA ILE A 2 -17.04 -34.86 -3.41
C ILE A 2 -15.91 -34.66 -2.39
N ASN A 3 -15.34 -35.74 -1.83
CA ASN A 3 -14.23 -35.64 -0.86
C ASN A 3 -12.93 -35.06 -1.46
N ILE A 4 -12.67 -35.27 -2.76
CA ILE A 4 -11.48 -34.73 -3.42
C ILE A 4 -11.64 -33.23 -3.64
N TYR A 5 -12.79 -32.79 -4.14
CA TYR A 5 -13.10 -31.36 -4.27
C TYR A 5 -13.14 -30.65 -2.91
N PHE A 6 -13.55 -31.33 -1.84
CA PHE A 6 -13.55 -30.78 -0.48
C PHE A 6 -12.13 -30.65 0.10
N VAL A 7 -11.25 -31.62 -0.12
CA VAL A 7 -9.82 -31.53 0.28
C VAL A 7 -9.10 -30.45 -0.51
N PHE A 8 -9.36 -30.31 -1.81
CA PHE A 8 -8.83 -29.22 -2.61
C PHE A 8 -9.45 -27.87 -2.24
N PHE A 9 -10.73 -27.80 -1.88
CA PHE A 9 -11.36 -26.60 -1.33
C PHE A 9 -10.74 -26.22 0.03
N LEU A 10 -10.41 -27.19 0.88
CA LEU A 10 -9.72 -26.95 2.15
C LEU A 10 -8.27 -26.49 1.93
N SER A 11 -7.59 -27.06 0.93
CA SER A 11 -6.24 -26.68 0.52
C SER A 11 -6.21 -25.28 -0.10
N THR A 12 -7.20 -24.91 -0.92
CA THR A 12 -7.31 -23.58 -1.51
C THR A 12 -7.77 -22.57 -0.49
N PHE A 13 -8.67 -22.93 0.43
CA PHE A 13 -9.05 -22.11 1.57
C PHE A 13 -7.85 -21.87 2.51
N ALA A 14 -7.03 -22.89 2.79
CA ALA A 14 -5.79 -22.76 3.55
C ALA A 14 -4.73 -21.92 2.82
N MET A 15 -4.64 -22.06 1.48
CA MET A 15 -3.75 -21.25 0.63
C MET A 15 -4.22 -19.79 0.55
N ILE A 16 -5.53 -19.55 0.50
CA ILE A 16 -6.16 -18.22 0.58
C ILE A 16 -5.88 -17.61 1.96
N LEU A 17 -5.94 -18.40 3.03
CA LEU A 17 -5.59 -17.97 4.39
C LEU A 17 -4.09 -17.65 4.56
N LEU A 18 -3.23 -18.27 3.74
CA LEU A 18 -1.80 -17.94 3.59
C LEU A 18 -1.56 -16.68 2.73
N LEU A 19 -2.44 -16.42 1.75
CA LEU A 19 -2.40 -15.25 0.87
C LEU A 19 -2.92 -13.98 1.57
N PHE A 20 -3.83 -14.09 2.54
CA PHE A 20 -4.17 -12.99 3.44
C PHE A 20 -3.15 -12.92 4.60
N PRO A 21 -2.65 -11.74 4.99
CA PRO A 21 -1.88 -11.59 6.22
C PRO A 21 -2.87 -11.60 7.40
N VAL A 22 -3.55 -12.73 7.62
CA VAL A 22 -4.15 -13.01 8.91
C VAL A 22 -3.04 -13.68 9.68
N ASP A 23 -2.48 -13.03 10.69
CA ASP A 23 -1.58 -13.71 11.62
C ASP A 23 -2.34 -14.89 12.27
N ILE A 24 -2.05 -16.11 11.82
CA ILE A 24 -2.60 -17.38 12.36
C ILE A 24 -1.75 -17.86 13.54
N LYS A 25 -0.60 -17.22 13.81
CA LYS A 25 0.28 -17.48 14.96
C LYS A 25 -0.50 -17.52 16.31
N PRO A 26 -1.48 -16.64 16.59
CA PRO A 26 -2.33 -16.76 17.78
C PRO A 26 -3.42 -17.86 17.72
N PHE A 27 -3.74 -18.43 16.55
CA PHE A 27 -4.76 -19.48 16.38
C PHE A 27 -4.18 -20.89 16.49
N LEU A 28 -2.92 -21.09 16.06
CA LEU A 28 -2.22 -22.37 16.24
C LEU A 28 -1.89 -22.64 17.72
N LYS A 29 -1.65 -21.60 18.51
CA LYS A 29 -1.35 -21.71 19.95
C LYS A 29 -2.59 -22.08 20.79
N SER A 30 -3.81 -21.82 20.30
CA SER A 30 -5.06 -22.13 21.02
C SER A 30 -5.63 -23.51 20.71
N LYS A 31 -5.32 -24.10 19.54
CA LYS A 31 -5.81 -25.43 19.14
C LYS A 31 -5.06 -26.62 19.74
N PHE A 32 -3.95 -26.39 20.45
CA PHE A 32 -3.19 -27.45 21.14
C PHE A 32 -3.54 -27.59 22.63
N LYS A 33 -4.66 -27.03 23.10
CA LYS A 33 -5.26 -27.40 24.40
C LYS A 33 -6.41 -28.38 24.18
N ARG A 34 -6.10 -29.66 24.35
CA ARG A 34 -7.06 -30.74 24.61
C ARG A 34 -7.98 -30.33 25.77
N THR A 35 -9.30 -30.34 25.57
CA THR A 35 -10.25 -31.15 26.36
C THR A 35 -11.66 -31.10 25.76
N ALA A 36 -12.30 -32.27 25.74
CA ALA A 36 -13.66 -32.52 25.31
C ALA A 36 -14.70 -31.94 26.28
N THR A 37 -15.84 -31.48 25.79
CA THR A 37 -17.18 -32.13 25.90
C THR A 37 -18.33 -31.13 25.67
N THR A 38 -19.27 -31.57 24.82
CA THR A 38 -20.74 -31.46 24.89
C THR A 38 -21.39 -30.28 25.63
N LYS A 39 -21.87 -29.28 24.86
CA LYS A 39 -23.18 -28.61 25.04
C LYS A 39 -23.45 -27.63 23.89
N SER A 40 -24.03 -28.17 22.83
CA SER A 40 -24.52 -27.43 21.67
C SER A 40 -25.97 -26.99 21.90
N LYS A 41 -26.19 -25.72 22.27
CA LYS A 41 -27.40 -24.93 21.90
C LYS A 41 -27.41 -23.48 22.44
N GLU A 42 -26.61 -23.13 23.44
CA GLU A 42 -26.59 -21.75 23.99
C GLU A 42 -25.58 -20.80 23.30
N LYS A 43 -24.81 -21.30 22.32
CA LYS A 43 -23.69 -20.57 21.70
C LYS A 43 -24.05 -19.85 20.38
N TRP A 44 -25.32 -19.55 20.13
CA TRP A 44 -25.73 -18.82 18.92
C TRP A 44 -25.92 -17.32 19.13
N GLU A 45 -25.97 -16.83 20.39
CA GLU A 45 -26.11 -15.39 20.67
C GLU A 45 -24.78 -14.65 20.89
N GLU A 46 -23.67 -15.34 21.20
CA GLU A 46 -22.36 -14.71 21.43
C GLU A 46 -21.45 -14.58 20.18
N ILE A 47 -21.93 -14.89 18.96
CA ILE A 47 -21.12 -14.85 17.72
C ILE A 47 -21.13 -13.47 17.02
N LYS A 48 -21.58 -12.39 17.68
CA LYS A 48 -21.37 -11.00 17.19
C LYS A 48 -20.72 -10.20 18.34
N PRO A 49 -19.43 -9.80 18.27
CA PRO A 49 -18.97 -8.75 17.34
C PRO A 49 -17.45 -8.81 17.00
N LYS A 50 -16.93 -9.87 16.36
CA LYS A 50 -15.49 -9.90 15.97
C LYS A 50 -15.23 -9.48 14.52
N ASP A 51 -16.18 -9.71 13.62
CA ASP A 51 -16.04 -9.31 12.20
C ASP A 51 -16.39 -7.84 11.93
N LYS A 52 -17.21 -7.21 12.78
CA LYS A 52 -17.54 -5.77 12.68
C LYS A 52 -16.27 -4.92 12.77
N ASN A 53 -15.41 -5.22 13.74
CA ASN A 53 -14.11 -4.56 13.94
C ASN A 53 -13.12 -4.81 12.78
N ARG A 54 -13.28 -5.87 11.98
CA ARG A 54 -12.39 -6.16 10.84
C ARG A 54 -12.83 -5.40 9.59
N ILE A 55 -14.12 -5.42 9.28
CA ILE A 55 -14.68 -4.69 8.13
C ILE A 55 -14.50 -3.19 8.34
N GLU A 56 -14.70 -2.70 9.56
CA GLU A 56 -14.51 -1.29 9.91
C GLU A 56 -13.03 -0.87 9.79
N LYS A 57 -12.09 -1.69 10.24
CA LYS A 57 -10.65 -1.46 10.02
C LYS A 57 -10.28 -1.46 8.54
N LEU A 58 -10.88 -2.35 7.74
CA LEU A 58 -10.62 -2.43 6.31
C LEU A 58 -11.16 -1.19 5.58
N ASN A 59 -12.40 -0.80 5.91
CA ASN A 59 -13.04 0.41 5.40
C ASN A 59 -12.22 1.65 5.73
N LYS A 60 -11.81 1.80 6.99
CA LYS A 60 -10.94 2.90 7.41
C LYS A 60 -9.63 2.91 6.63
N LYS A 61 -8.98 1.76 6.45
CA LYS A 61 -7.74 1.67 5.66
C LYS A 61 -7.94 2.05 4.19
N ILE A 62 -9.05 1.66 3.58
CA ILE A 62 -9.39 2.03 2.19
C ILE A 62 -9.65 3.54 2.11
N GLU A 63 -10.43 4.08 3.04
CA GLU A 63 -10.73 5.50 3.15
C GLU A 63 -9.46 6.33 3.36
N ASP A 64 -8.59 5.94 4.29
CA ASP A 64 -7.29 6.56 4.51
C ASP A 64 -6.44 6.54 3.23
N THR A 65 -6.45 5.45 2.47
CA THR A 65 -5.69 5.33 1.21
C THR A 65 -6.27 6.26 0.12
N LEU A 66 -7.60 6.37 0.05
CA LEU A 66 -8.28 7.25 -0.91
C LEU A 66 -8.06 8.73 -0.58
N ILE A 67 -8.15 9.09 0.70
CA ILE A 67 -7.86 10.44 1.20
C ILE A 67 -6.39 10.80 0.93
N GLN A 68 -5.45 9.90 1.23
CA GLN A 68 -4.02 10.10 0.95
C GLN A 68 -3.72 10.27 -0.55
N GLY A 69 -4.52 9.66 -1.42
CA GLY A 69 -4.42 9.85 -2.87
C GLY A 69 -5.17 11.06 -3.42
N GLY A 70 -5.85 11.85 -2.56
CA GLY A 70 -6.65 13.00 -2.98
C GLY A 70 -7.98 12.64 -3.66
N PHE A 71 -8.43 11.39 -3.54
CA PHE A 71 -9.65 10.91 -4.20
C PHE A 71 -10.88 11.12 -3.33
N LYS A 72 -11.87 11.87 -3.83
CA LYS A 72 -13.19 12.03 -3.20
C LYS A 72 -14.15 10.89 -3.57
N ILE A 73 -13.71 9.64 -3.43
CA ILE A 73 -14.50 8.46 -3.79
C ILE A 73 -15.12 7.88 -2.53
N LYS A 74 -16.43 7.62 -2.55
CA LYS A 74 -17.11 6.96 -1.41
C LYS A 74 -16.74 5.48 -1.35
N ILE A 75 -16.73 4.91 -0.16
CA ILE A 75 -16.47 3.46 0.04
C ILE A 75 -17.44 2.59 -0.79
N SER A 76 -18.69 3.02 -0.96
CA SER A 76 -19.68 2.34 -1.80
C SER A 76 -19.27 2.30 -3.28
N GLU A 77 -18.72 3.38 -3.80
CA GLU A 77 -18.24 3.48 -5.19
C GLU A 77 -17.00 2.60 -5.40
N PHE A 78 -16.11 2.57 -4.41
CA PHE A 78 -14.94 1.68 -4.41
C PHE A 78 -15.35 0.19 -4.50
N TYR A 79 -16.35 -0.22 -3.72
CA TYR A 79 -16.86 -1.59 -3.77
C TYR A 79 -17.52 -1.93 -5.11
N LEU A 80 -18.24 -0.98 -5.73
CA LEU A 80 -18.80 -1.16 -7.06
C LEU A 80 -17.71 -1.35 -8.12
N ILE A 81 -16.66 -0.52 -8.11
CA ILE A 81 -15.52 -0.66 -9.03
C ILE A 81 -14.83 -2.02 -8.83
N SER A 82 -14.64 -2.43 -7.58
CA SER A 82 -14.05 -3.74 -7.22
C SER A 82 -14.93 -4.90 -7.68
N PHE A 83 -16.25 -4.77 -7.60
CA PHE A 83 -17.17 -5.81 -8.05
C PHE A 83 -17.21 -5.92 -9.59
N ILE A 84 -17.27 -4.79 -10.30
CA ILE A 84 -17.26 -4.74 -11.77
C ILE A 84 -15.95 -5.33 -12.31
N THR A 85 -14.81 -4.94 -11.75
CA THR A 85 -13.51 -5.51 -12.13
C THR A 85 -13.44 -7.00 -11.83
N GLY A 86 -13.96 -7.45 -10.69
CA GLY A 86 -14.11 -8.87 -10.36
C GLY A 86 -14.91 -9.64 -11.41
N ILE A 87 -16.06 -9.12 -11.86
CA ILE A 87 -16.89 -9.75 -12.90
C ILE A 87 -16.09 -9.93 -14.20
N ILE A 88 -15.29 -8.94 -14.60
CA ILE A 88 -14.40 -9.06 -15.77
C ILE A 88 -13.44 -10.25 -15.58
N GLY A 89 -12.82 -10.38 -14.40
CA GLY A 89 -11.97 -11.53 -14.07
C GLY A 89 -12.71 -12.88 -14.15
N TRP A 90 -13.97 -12.92 -13.71
CA TRP A 90 -14.80 -14.13 -13.80
C TRP A 90 -15.07 -14.55 -15.25
N PHE A 91 -15.40 -13.60 -16.13
CA PHE A 91 -15.61 -13.86 -17.56
C PHE A 91 -14.34 -14.38 -18.24
N ILE A 92 -13.17 -13.85 -17.89
CA ILE A 92 -11.88 -14.34 -18.41
C ILE A 92 -11.67 -15.80 -18.02
N GLY A 93 -11.93 -16.18 -16.76
CA GLY A 93 -11.82 -17.58 -16.35
C GLY A 93 -12.86 -18.49 -17.03
N LYS A 94 -14.05 -17.96 -17.34
CA LYS A 94 -15.10 -18.71 -18.04
C LYS A 94 -14.67 -19.09 -19.46
N MET A 95 -13.89 -18.24 -20.15
CA MET A 95 -13.32 -18.58 -21.47
C MET A 95 -12.40 -19.80 -21.43
N LEU A 96 -11.86 -20.16 -20.26
CA LEU A 96 -11.01 -21.34 -20.04
C LEU A 96 -11.82 -22.58 -19.61
N ASN A 97 -13.16 -22.55 -19.64
CA ASN A 97 -14.05 -23.66 -19.24
C ASN A 97 -13.73 -24.24 -17.84
N ASN A 98 -13.17 -23.42 -16.95
CA ASN A 98 -12.72 -23.85 -15.63
C ASN A 98 -13.29 -22.94 -14.53
N PHE A 99 -14.30 -23.46 -13.83
CA PHE A 99 -14.98 -22.75 -12.75
C PHE A 99 -14.04 -22.34 -11.61
N LEU A 100 -13.04 -23.16 -11.28
CA LEU A 100 -12.08 -22.86 -10.21
C LEU A 100 -11.20 -21.66 -10.58
N VAL A 101 -10.80 -21.56 -11.85
CA VAL A 101 -10.02 -20.44 -12.36
C VAL A 101 -10.87 -19.16 -12.44
N SER A 102 -12.15 -19.26 -12.82
CA SER A 102 -13.09 -18.13 -12.79
C SER A 102 -13.25 -17.52 -11.40
N LEU A 103 -13.44 -18.35 -10.37
CA LEU A 103 -13.61 -17.87 -9.00
C LEU A 103 -12.34 -17.20 -8.48
N LEU A 104 -11.18 -17.76 -8.82
CA LEU A 104 -9.89 -17.23 -8.41
C LEU A 104 -9.60 -15.88 -9.11
N LEU A 105 -9.83 -15.79 -10.42
CA LEU A 105 -9.67 -14.54 -11.17
C LEU A 105 -10.63 -13.45 -10.70
N PHE A 106 -11.86 -13.79 -10.32
CA PHE A 106 -12.78 -12.83 -9.71
C PHE A 106 -12.15 -12.18 -8.46
N GLY A 107 -11.58 -12.99 -7.55
CA GLY A 107 -10.93 -12.47 -6.34
C GLY A 107 -9.70 -11.62 -6.62
N VAL A 108 -8.87 -12.01 -7.59
CA VAL A 108 -7.67 -11.26 -7.98
C VAL A 108 -8.02 -9.92 -8.61
N PHE A 109 -9.00 -9.90 -9.53
CA PHE A 109 -9.41 -8.68 -10.20
C PHE A 109 -10.18 -7.75 -9.26
N ALA A 110 -10.96 -8.28 -8.32
CA ALA A 110 -11.61 -7.46 -7.29
C ALA A 110 -10.60 -6.77 -6.34
N TYR A 111 -9.41 -7.34 -6.18
CA TYR A 111 -8.33 -6.73 -5.40
C TYR A 111 -7.53 -5.67 -6.19
N LEU A 112 -7.66 -5.65 -7.52
CA LEU A 112 -6.85 -4.81 -8.39
C LEU A 112 -7.10 -3.30 -8.18
N PRO A 113 -8.35 -2.81 -8.03
CA PRO A 113 -8.61 -1.39 -7.72
C PRO A 113 -7.96 -0.94 -6.42
N TYR A 114 -8.04 -1.75 -5.35
CA TYR A 114 -7.36 -1.43 -4.08
C TYR A 114 -5.87 -1.14 -4.31
N LYS A 115 -5.20 -2.01 -5.09
CA LYS A 115 -3.78 -1.85 -5.34
C LYS A 115 -3.49 -0.64 -6.23
N TYR A 116 -4.34 -0.36 -7.21
CA TYR A 116 -4.21 0.82 -8.06
C TYR A 116 -4.27 2.12 -7.23
N PHE A 117 -5.29 2.27 -6.39
CA PHE A 117 -5.39 3.44 -5.49
C PHE A 117 -4.23 3.52 -4.51
N SER A 118 -3.78 2.39 -3.96
CA SER A 118 -2.61 2.34 -3.08
C SER A 118 -1.32 2.77 -3.78
N ILE A 119 -1.14 2.43 -5.07
CA ILE A 119 0.02 2.88 -5.84
C ILE A 119 -0.04 4.39 -6.02
N ILE A 120 -1.20 4.95 -6.40
CA ILE A 120 -1.31 6.41 -6.60
C ILE A 120 -1.11 7.18 -5.30
N ALA A 121 -1.72 6.71 -4.20
CA ALA A 121 -1.50 7.30 -2.88
C ALA A 121 -0.01 7.28 -2.48
N ASN A 122 0.70 6.19 -2.78
CA ASN A 122 2.13 6.12 -2.50
C ASN A 122 2.97 7.02 -3.42
N SER A 123 2.61 7.11 -4.71
CA SER A 123 3.25 8.05 -5.63
C SER A 123 3.03 9.50 -5.18
N TYR A 124 1.86 9.82 -4.65
CA TYR A 124 1.54 11.14 -4.12
C TYR A 124 2.40 11.48 -2.90
N LYS A 125 2.57 10.54 -1.96
CA LYS A 125 3.53 10.70 -0.84
C LYS A 125 4.96 10.92 -1.32
N ASN A 126 5.41 10.13 -2.29
CA ASN A 126 6.77 10.28 -2.85
C ASN A 126 6.97 11.64 -3.53
N LEU A 127 5.93 12.18 -4.18
CA LEU A 127 5.96 13.53 -4.74
C LEU A 127 6.07 14.59 -3.64
N ILE A 128 5.29 14.46 -2.56
CA ILE A 128 5.40 15.35 -1.39
C ILE A 128 6.83 15.33 -0.84
N ASN A 129 7.42 14.14 -0.62
CA ASN A 129 8.78 14.01 -0.10
C ASN A 129 9.82 14.69 -1.01
N LYS A 130 9.67 14.54 -2.33
CA LYS A 130 10.56 15.19 -3.31
C LYS A 130 10.45 16.70 -3.27
N TYR A 131 9.24 17.25 -3.14
CA TYR A 131 9.04 18.70 -3.08
C TYR A 131 9.43 19.29 -1.72
N LEU A 132 9.35 18.49 -0.67
CA LEU A 132 9.71 18.85 0.70
C LEU A 132 11.21 19.14 0.85
N GLU A 133 12.06 18.31 0.26
CA GLU A 133 13.53 18.53 0.20
C GLU A 133 13.86 19.92 -0.37
N ASN A 134 13.24 20.25 -1.50
CA ASN A 134 13.41 21.55 -2.15
C ASN A 134 12.84 22.70 -1.31
N ALA A 135 11.66 22.51 -0.70
CA ALA A 135 11.03 23.53 0.15
C ALA A 135 11.87 23.85 1.39
N ILE A 136 12.38 22.82 2.09
CA ILE A 136 13.24 22.99 3.27
C ILE A 136 14.52 23.73 2.89
N SER A 137 15.15 23.37 1.77
CA SER A 137 16.34 24.08 1.27
C SER A 137 16.08 25.57 1.02
N ILE A 138 14.94 25.92 0.42
CA ILE A 138 14.53 27.31 0.19
C ILE A 138 14.28 28.02 1.53
N ILE A 139 13.58 27.37 2.48
CA ILE A 139 13.27 27.94 3.79
C ILE A 139 14.55 28.23 4.57
N ILE A 140 15.49 27.29 4.61
CA ILE A 140 16.77 27.45 5.31
C ILE A 140 17.58 28.59 4.67
N ALA A 141 17.64 28.67 3.35
CA ALA A 141 18.33 29.76 2.64
C ALA A 141 17.70 31.14 2.93
N ALA A 142 16.37 31.22 2.96
CA ALA A 142 15.65 32.44 3.30
C ALA A 142 15.78 32.81 4.79
N PHE A 143 15.85 31.80 5.65
CA PHE A 143 16.03 31.97 7.09
C PHE A 143 17.41 32.58 7.43
N GLN A 144 18.45 32.29 6.63
CA GLN A 144 19.77 32.90 6.83
C GLN A 144 19.76 34.44 6.72
N SER A 145 18.87 35.01 5.89
CA SER A 145 18.81 36.43 5.59
C SER A 145 17.76 37.21 6.39
N ARG A 146 16.64 36.57 6.74
CA ARG A 146 15.52 37.21 7.46
C ARG A 146 15.58 37.06 8.98
N GLU A 147 16.25 36.02 9.50
CA GLU A 147 16.28 35.63 10.93
C GLU A 147 14.90 35.36 11.59
N ASP A 148 13.82 35.43 10.81
CA ASP A 148 12.46 35.06 11.18
C ASP A 148 11.96 33.95 10.24
N LEU A 149 11.61 32.80 10.82
CA LEU A 149 11.13 31.63 10.09
C LEU A 149 9.76 31.86 9.44
N ILE A 150 8.88 32.64 10.07
CA ILE A 150 7.51 32.85 9.58
C ILE A 150 7.58 33.71 8.31
N LEU A 151 8.32 34.83 8.37
CA LEU A 151 8.54 35.71 7.22
C LEU A 151 9.34 35.02 6.11
N ALA A 152 10.35 34.21 6.46
CA ALA A 152 11.12 33.44 5.48
C ALA A 152 10.24 32.44 4.71
N ILE A 153 9.28 31.80 5.38
CA ILE A 153 8.30 30.93 4.73
C ILE A 153 7.36 31.77 3.86
N GLU A 154 6.75 32.83 4.41
CA GLU A 154 5.75 33.67 3.71
C GLU A 154 6.27 34.21 2.37
N ASP A 155 7.48 34.77 2.36
CA ASP A 155 8.11 35.32 1.15
C ASP A 155 8.34 34.25 0.05
N ASN A 156 8.50 32.99 0.45
CA ASN A 156 8.87 31.89 -0.44
C ASN A 156 7.73 30.91 -0.76
N ILE A 157 6.53 31.10 -0.20
CA ILE A 157 5.35 30.25 -0.45
C ILE A 157 5.08 30.06 -1.95
N ASN A 158 5.31 31.10 -2.76
CA ASN A 158 5.05 31.04 -4.20
C ASN A 158 6.03 30.12 -4.96
N ASN A 159 7.19 29.81 -4.38
CA ASN A 159 8.19 28.91 -4.95
C ASN A 159 7.88 27.43 -4.66
N PHE A 160 6.93 27.14 -3.77
CA PHE A 160 6.52 25.77 -3.45
C PHE A 160 5.55 25.21 -4.49
N GLN A 161 5.67 23.92 -4.78
CA GLN A 161 4.78 23.21 -5.70
C GLN A 161 3.56 22.64 -4.94
N GLU A 162 2.41 22.55 -5.61
CA GLU A 162 1.24 21.85 -5.06
C GLU A 162 1.53 20.34 -4.94
N PRO A 163 1.05 19.65 -3.89
CA PRO A 163 0.13 20.08 -2.83
C PRO A 163 0.78 20.74 -1.61
N LEU A 164 2.12 20.77 -1.56
CA LEU A 164 2.88 21.21 -0.39
C LEU A 164 2.64 22.70 -0.10
N LYS A 165 2.51 23.51 -1.16
CA LYS A 165 2.14 24.92 -1.10
C LYS A 165 0.88 25.17 -0.25
N SER A 166 -0.18 24.39 -0.48
CA SER A 166 -1.44 24.52 0.26
C SER A 166 -1.26 24.30 1.77
N TYR A 167 -0.38 23.39 2.20
CA TYR A 167 -0.10 23.14 3.61
C TYR A 167 0.66 24.30 4.28
N PHE A 168 1.67 24.87 3.60
CA PHE A 168 2.41 26.03 4.12
C PHE A 168 1.57 27.31 4.14
N ILE A 169 0.67 27.51 3.18
CA ILE A 169 -0.30 28.62 3.19
C ILE A 169 -1.22 28.51 4.41
N GLU A 170 -1.72 27.31 4.70
CA GLU A 170 -2.57 27.08 5.88
C GLU A 170 -1.81 27.36 7.19
N PHE A 171 -0.54 26.95 7.26
CA PHE A 171 0.33 27.24 8.41
C PHE A 171 0.52 28.75 8.63
N VAL A 172 0.95 29.49 7.60
CA VAL A 172 1.18 30.95 7.72
C VAL A 172 -0.11 31.68 8.07
N ASN A 173 -1.25 31.30 7.46
CA ASN A 173 -2.53 31.88 7.83
C ASN A 173 -2.90 31.62 9.31
N LYS A 174 -2.63 30.43 9.85
CA LYS A 174 -2.92 30.09 11.27
C LYS A 174 -2.09 30.91 12.25
N VAL A 175 -0.81 31.10 11.94
CA VAL A 175 0.09 31.87 12.81
C VAL A 175 -0.22 33.36 12.71
N ASP A 176 -0.27 33.93 11.51
CA ASP A 176 -0.39 35.39 11.34
C ASP A 176 -1.81 35.92 11.47
N LYS A 177 -2.81 35.20 10.93
CA LYS A 177 -4.20 35.68 10.89
C LYS A 177 -5.05 35.18 12.04
N PHE A 178 -4.76 34.00 12.56
CA PHE A 178 -5.52 33.40 13.66
C PHE A 178 -4.81 33.47 15.01
N GLY A 179 -3.54 33.93 15.06
CA GLY A 179 -2.79 34.12 16.29
C GLY A 179 -2.52 32.82 17.06
N MET A 180 -2.52 31.68 16.37
CA MET A 180 -2.20 30.39 16.98
C MET A 180 -0.71 30.33 17.33
N SER A 181 -0.36 29.58 18.38
CA SER A 181 1.04 29.45 18.77
C SER A 181 1.86 28.80 17.64
N PHE A 182 3.09 29.30 17.44
CA PHE A 182 4.02 28.72 16.45
C PHE A 182 4.23 27.23 16.71
N ASP A 183 4.38 26.85 17.98
CA ASP A 183 4.62 25.48 18.41
C ASP A 183 3.48 24.52 18.04
N GLU A 184 2.21 24.91 18.19
CA GLU A 184 1.06 24.07 17.80
C GLU A 184 0.88 24.04 16.28
N SER A 185 1.03 25.19 15.62
CA SER A 185 0.81 25.31 14.17
C SER A 185 1.82 24.50 13.36
N ILE A 186 3.08 24.47 13.81
CA ILE A 186 4.14 23.72 13.15
C ILE A 186 4.02 22.20 13.40
N ASP A 187 3.47 21.78 14.55
CA ASP A 187 3.17 20.37 14.82
C ASP A 187 2.02 19.86 13.93
N GLU A 188 0.97 20.65 13.74
CA GLU A 188 -0.10 20.29 12.80
C GLU A 188 0.41 20.16 11.36
N LEU A 189 1.36 21.02 10.98
CA LEU A 189 2.04 20.94 9.68
C LEU A 189 2.88 19.65 9.58
N ALA A 190 3.59 19.29 10.65
CA ALA A 190 4.38 18.06 10.74
C ALA A 190 3.51 16.81 10.56
N VAL A 191 2.37 16.75 11.24
CA VAL A 191 1.40 15.63 11.15
C VAL A 191 0.84 15.49 9.73
N LYS A 192 0.60 16.60 9.01
CA LYS A 192 0.09 16.58 7.64
C LYS A 192 1.14 16.11 6.62
N ILE A 193 2.39 16.52 6.80
CA ILE A 193 3.49 16.14 5.90
C ILE A 193 3.92 14.69 6.19
N GLY A 194 3.97 14.30 7.48
CA GLY A 194 4.20 12.91 7.91
C GLY A 194 5.55 12.34 7.44
N HIS A 195 6.58 13.17 7.40
CA HIS A 195 7.92 12.78 6.94
C HIS A 195 8.94 12.90 8.09
N PRO A 196 9.73 11.84 8.39
CA PRO A 196 10.63 11.83 9.54
C PRO A 196 11.61 13.01 9.58
N ILE A 197 12.21 13.35 8.45
CA ILE A 197 13.20 14.43 8.38
C ILE A 197 12.54 15.81 8.56
N PHE A 198 11.25 15.95 8.23
CA PHE A 198 10.52 17.19 8.53
C PHE A 198 10.18 17.29 10.01
N ASP A 199 9.87 16.19 10.69
CA ASP A 199 9.69 16.20 12.15
C ASP A 199 10.96 16.66 12.87
N ASP A 200 12.14 16.29 12.36
CA ASP A 200 13.43 16.76 12.89
C ASP A 200 13.68 18.23 12.58
N PHE A 201 13.32 18.71 11.38
CA PHE A 201 13.30 20.15 11.08
C PHE A 201 12.40 20.94 12.04
N VAL A 202 11.19 20.44 12.32
CA VAL A 202 10.26 21.09 13.24
C VAL A 202 10.82 21.18 14.66
N LYS A 203 11.42 20.10 15.19
CA LYS A 203 12.06 20.14 16.52
C LYS A 203 13.16 21.21 16.58
N LEU A 204 14.01 21.29 15.56
CA LEU A 204 15.09 22.28 15.49
C LEU A 204 14.56 23.71 15.33
N ALA A 205 13.52 23.89 14.52
CA ALA A 205 12.83 25.17 14.35
C ALA A 205 12.22 25.69 15.68
N LYS A 206 11.59 24.81 16.47
CA LYS A 206 11.06 25.15 17.80
C LYS A 206 12.15 25.54 18.78
N ILE A 207 13.24 24.77 18.84
CA ILE A 207 14.39 25.08 19.69
C ILE A 207 14.98 26.44 19.31
N HIS A 208 15.07 26.74 18.01
CA HIS A 208 15.50 28.04 17.53
C HIS A 208 14.56 29.16 17.98
N TYR A 209 13.25 29.01 17.75
CA TYR A 209 12.25 30.01 18.13
C TYR A 209 12.26 30.33 19.64
N GLN A 210 12.54 29.34 20.49
CA GLN A 210 12.57 29.50 21.94
C GLN A 210 13.91 30.00 22.51
N LYS A 211 15.06 29.68 21.89
CA LYS A 211 16.40 29.92 22.46
C LYS A 211 17.32 30.84 21.65
N GLY A 212 17.03 31.10 20.37
CA GLY A 212 17.66 32.12 19.51
C GLY A 212 19.18 32.07 19.28
N GLY A 213 19.95 31.21 19.94
CA GLY A 213 21.38 31.44 20.15
C GLY A 213 22.40 30.59 19.37
N ASP A 214 22.07 29.39 18.89
CA ASP A 214 23.07 28.51 18.23
C ASP A 214 22.50 27.43 17.30
N THR A 215 21.17 27.32 17.20
CA THR A 215 20.49 26.27 16.40
C THR A 215 20.53 26.53 14.89
N LYS A 216 21.07 27.67 14.46
CA LYS A 216 21.21 28.04 13.04
C LYS A 216 22.10 27.04 12.29
N TYR A 217 23.12 26.49 12.94
CA TYR A 217 24.02 25.50 12.35
C TYR A 217 23.36 24.13 12.19
N ALA A 218 22.60 23.66 13.20
CA ALA A 218 21.88 22.38 13.10
C ALA A 218 20.78 22.38 12.03
N LEU A 219 20.20 23.54 11.70
CA LEU A 219 19.25 23.68 10.58
C LEU A 219 19.94 23.57 9.21
N LEU A 220 21.25 23.83 9.10
CA LEU A 220 21.99 23.79 7.83
C LEU A 220 22.37 22.39 7.38
N ASP A 221 22.45 21.43 8.31
CA ASP A 221 22.84 20.04 8.02
C ASP A 221 21.66 19.20 7.47
N ILE A 222 20.41 19.64 7.69
CA ILE A 222 19.18 18.92 7.28
C ILE A 222 19.10 18.62 5.77
N PRO A 223 19.44 19.55 4.85
CA PRO A 223 19.42 19.26 3.42
C PRO A 223 20.45 18.19 3.01
N GLU A 224 21.57 18.09 3.72
CA GLU A 224 22.59 17.06 3.49
C GLU A 224 22.06 15.69 3.92
N ASP A 225 21.43 15.60 5.09
CA ASP A 225 20.75 14.38 5.56
C ASP A 225 19.63 13.91 4.60
N PHE A 226 18.84 14.84 4.03
CA PHE A 226 17.84 14.52 2.99
C PHE A 226 18.49 13.92 1.74
N ARG A 227 19.63 14.47 1.32
CA ARG A 227 20.36 14.03 0.13
C ARG A 227 20.98 12.66 0.34
N ASP A 228 21.58 12.42 1.50
CA ASP A 228 22.16 11.13 1.86
C ASP A 228 21.07 10.05 1.98
N HIS A 229 19.94 10.37 2.62
CA HIS A 229 18.79 9.47 2.67
C HIS A 229 18.29 9.11 1.26
N LYS A 230 18.18 10.09 0.36
CA LYS A 230 17.76 9.88 -1.03
C LYS A 230 18.77 9.06 -1.84
N LEU A 231 20.07 9.25 -1.61
CA LEU A 231 21.12 8.48 -2.26
C LEU A 231 21.03 7.02 -1.85
N ILE A 232 20.93 6.73 -0.55
CA ILE A 232 20.73 5.38 -0.02
C ILE A 232 19.47 4.73 -0.62
N MET A 233 18.35 5.47 -0.64
CA MET A 233 17.10 4.95 -1.23
C MET A 233 17.22 4.71 -2.74
N SER A 234 17.93 5.56 -3.46
CA SER A 234 18.16 5.40 -4.90
C SER A 234 19.03 4.19 -5.21
N GLU A 235 20.05 3.91 -4.39
CA GLU A 235 20.90 2.72 -4.53
C GLU A 235 20.08 1.45 -4.30
N ILE A 236 19.27 1.43 -3.24
CA ILE A 236 18.38 0.31 -2.93
C ILE A 236 17.35 0.10 -4.05
N ASP A 237 16.73 1.18 -4.55
CA ASP A 237 15.75 1.10 -5.64
C ASP A 237 16.39 0.60 -6.94
N ALA A 238 17.62 1.02 -7.25
CA ALA A 238 18.37 0.54 -8.41
C ALA A 238 18.67 -0.96 -8.30
N GLU A 239 19.12 -1.42 -7.13
CA GLU A 239 19.39 -2.84 -6.87
C GLU A 239 18.13 -3.70 -7.09
N ILE A 240 17.00 -3.29 -6.51
CA ILE A 240 15.75 -4.07 -6.62
C ILE A 240 15.12 -3.94 -8.02
N SER A 241 15.33 -2.82 -8.72
CA SER A 241 14.83 -2.63 -10.09
C SER A 241 15.31 -3.76 -11.03
N SER A 242 16.56 -4.16 -10.88
CA SER A 242 17.12 -5.30 -11.63
C SER A 242 16.34 -6.60 -11.39
N ILE A 243 16.03 -6.90 -10.12
CA ILE A 243 15.26 -8.08 -9.69
C ILE A 243 13.80 -7.99 -10.17
N LYS A 244 13.21 -6.79 -10.16
CA LYS A 244 11.83 -6.54 -10.62
C LYS A 244 11.69 -6.85 -12.10
N ILE A 245 12.59 -6.34 -12.93
CA ILE A 245 12.57 -6.57 -14.38
C ILE A 245 12.66 -8.07 -14.68
N LEU A 246 13.57 -8.79 -14.02
CA LEU A 246 13.67 -10.25 -14.13
C LEU A 246 12.37 -10.95 -13.77
N GLY A 247 11.76 -10.58 -12.64
CA GLY A 247 10.48 -11.12 -12.18
C GLY A 247 9.32 -10.88 -13.16
N TYR A 248 9.28 -9.71 -13.79
CA TYR A 248 8.28 -9.42 -14.84
C TYR A 248 8.53 -10.21 -16.12
N ILE A 249 9.80 -10.37 -16.54
CA ILE A 249 10.15 -11.21 -17.70
C ILE A 249 9.72 -12.66 -17.46
N PHE A 250 10.05 -13.25 -16.31
CA PHE A 250 9.61 -14.61 -15.97
C PHE A 250 8.09 -14.75 -15.91
N SER A 251 7.41 -13.73 -15.36
CA SER A 251 5.94 -13.73 -15.32
C SER A 251 5.35 -13.68 -16.74
N GLY A 252 5.91 -12.84 -17.62
CA GLY A 252 5.54 -12.76 -19.03
C GLY A 252 5.80 -14.06 -19.78
N LEU A 253 6.92 -14.73 -19.51
CA LEU A 253 7.28 -16.02 -20.12
C LEU A 253 6.26 -17.11 -19.79
N VAL A 254 5.74 -17.19 -18.56
CA VAL A 254 4.72 -18.19 -18.19
C VAL A 254 3.44 -17.99 -18.99
N VAL A 255 2.97 -16.74 -19.11
CA VAL A 255 1.76 -16.41 -19.89
C VAL A 255 2.02 -16.64 -21.37
N GLY A 256 3.18 -16.23 -21.88
CA GLY A 256 3.62 -16.43 -23.25
C GLY A 256 3.71 -17.91 -23.62
N ALA A 257 4.21 -18.76 -22.72
CA ALA A 257 4.29 -20.20 -22.92
C ALA A 257 2.89 -20.83 -23.09
N ILE A 258 1.90 -20.39 -22.31
CA ILE A 258 0.51 -20.87 -22.44
C ILE A 258 -0.08 -20.43 -23.79
N PHE A 259 0.16 -19.19 -24.21
CA PHE A 259 -0.31 -18.68 -25.50
C PHE A 259 0.37 -19.40 -26.68
N PHE A 260 1.69 -19.60 -26.59
CA PHE A 260 2.49 -20.33 -27.57
C PHE A 260 2.00 -21.78 -27.69
N GLN A 261 1.76 -22.47 -26.58
CA GLN A 261 1.23 -23.84 -26.58
C GLN A 261 -0.15 -23.94 -27.25
N ARG A 262 -1.01 -22.92 -27.07
CA ARG A 262 -2.30 -22.84 -27.76
C ARG A 262 -2.14 -22.72 -29.29
N MET A 263 -1.12 -22.00 -29.76
CA MET A 263 -0.91 -21.76 -31.20
C MET A 263 -0.24 -22.96 -31.88
N THR A 264 0.78 -23.55 -31.26
CA THR A 264 1.57 -24.65 -31.85
C THR A 264 0.92 -26.01 -31.65
N ASN A 265 0.32 -26.28 -30.49
CA ASN A 265 -0.15 -27.59 -30.09
C ASN A 265 -1.58 -27.55 -29.53
N TYR A 266 -2.55 -27.24 -30.41
CA TYR A 266 -3.96 -27.11 -30.01
C TYR A 266 -4.54 -28.39 -29.37
N ASN A 267 -4.15 -29.58 -29.85
CA ASN A 267 -4.64 -30.85 -29.31
C ASN A 267 -4.16 -31.09 -27.87
N TYR A 268 -2.92 -30.71 -27.54
CA TYR A 268 -2.42 -30.82 -26.18
C TYR A 268 -3.07 -29.79 -25.25
N TYR A 269 -3.26 -28.56 -25.75
CA TYR A 269 -3.96 -27.50 -25.04
C TYR A 269 -5.42 -27.87 -24.73
N SER A 270 -6.16 -28.42 -25.71
CA SER A 270 -7.55 -28.82 -25.54
C SER A 270 -7.69 -29.98 -24.54
N LEU A 271 -6.74 -30.91 -24.51
CA LEU A 271 -6.68 -31.98 -23.53
C LEU A 271 -6.40 -31.43 -22.12
N LEU A 272 -5.52 -30.45 -21.97
CA LEU A 272 -5.26 -29.77 -20.70
C LEU A 272 -6.46 -28.97 -20.18
N VAL A 273 -7.21 -28.30 -21.06
CA VAL A 273 -8.30 -27.42 -20.66
C VAL A 273 -9.60 -28.20 -20.43
N ASN A 274 -9.85 -29.25 -21.20
CA ASN A 274 -11.12 -29.98 -21.13
C ASN A 274 -11.10 -31.13 -20.12
N THR A 275 -9.94 -31.75 -19.85
CA THR A 275 -9.86 -32.85 -18.88
C THR A 275 -9.87 -32.35 -17.44
N THR A 276 -10.47 -33.13 -16.54
CA THR A 276 -10.54 -32.81 -15.11
C THR A 276 -9.15 -32.68 -14.48
N ALA A 277 -8.21 -33.53 -14.86
CA ALA A 277 -6.82 -33.49 -14.40
C ALA A 277 -6.11 -32.21 -14.88
N GLY A 278 -6.26 -31.84 -16.15
CA GLY A 278 -5.64 -30.63 -16.69
C GLY A 278 -6.21 -29.34 -16.09
N LYS A 279 -7.53 -29.28 -15.81
CA LYS A 279 -8.16 -28.14 -15.09
C LYS A 279 -7.55 -27.91 -13.71
N ILE A 280 -7.18 -28.98 -12.99
CA ILE A 280 -6.52 -28.89 -11.68
C ILE A 280 -5.09 -28.38 -11.85
N THR A 281 -4.35 -28.89 -12.83
CA THR A 281 -2.97 -28.44 -13.11
C THR A 281 -2.91 -26.96 -13.46
N VAL A 282 -3.82 -26.47 -14.32
CA VAL A 282 -3.91 -25.04 -14.67
C VAL A 282 -4.21 -24.19 -13.44
N PHE A 283 -5.11 -24.66 -12.57
CA PHE A 283 -5.44 -23.96 -11.34
C PHE A 283 -4.23 -23.86 -10.40
N ILE A 284 -3.49 -24.95 -10.19
CA ILE A 284 -2.27 -24.96 -9.35
C ILE A 284 -1.19 -24.03 -9.94
N ALA A 285 -0.97 -24.10 -11.25
CA ALA A 285 0.00 -23.23 -11.93
C ALA A 285 -0.35 -21.74 -11.73
N LEU A 286 -1.63 -21.38 -11.82
CA LEU A 286 -2.10 -20.02 -11.65
C LEU A 286 -1.98 -19.54 -10.19
N VAL A 287 -2.21 -20.42 -9.22
CA VAL A 287 -1.97 -20.13 -7.79
C VAL A 287 -0.49 -19.85 -7.52
N ILE A 288 0.41 -20.71 -8.04
CA ILE A 288 1.86 -20.54 -7.89
C ILE A 288 2.30 -19.22 -8.54
N PHE A 289 1.81 -18.92 -9.73
CA PHE A 289 2.09 -17.67 -10.43
C PHE A 289 1.71 -16.43 -9.61
N LEU A 290 0.51 -16.41 -9.03
CA LEU A 290 0.07 -15.31 -8.17
C LEU A 290 0.89 -15.19 -6.88
N PHE A 291 1.31 -16.33 -6.31
CA PHE A 291 2.19 -16.35 -5.16
C PHE A 291 3.55 -15.72 -5.48
N THR A 292 4.15 -16.04 -6.63
CA THR A 292 5.41 -15.46 -7.08
C THR A 292 5.31 -13.94 -7.26
N ILE A 293 4.24 -13.45 -7.92
CA ILE A 293 3.99 -12.00 -8.08
C ILE A 293 3.84 -11.32 -6.73
N ARG A 294 3.15 -11.96 -5.78
CA ARG A 294 2.97 -11.41 -4.43
C ARG A 294 4.29 -11.33 -3.67
N GLN A 295 5.17 -12.31 -3.81
CA GLN A 295 6.50 -12.31 -3.17
C GLN A 295 7.40 -11.20 -3.72
N ILE A 296 7.43 -11.02 -5.04
CA ILE A 296 8.16 -9.90 -5.69
C ILE A 296 7.66 -8.55 -5.12
N LYS A 297 6.34 -8.41 -4.96
CA LYS A 297 5.73 -7.19 -4.40
C LYS A 297 5.97 -7.01 -2.90
N LYS A 298 6.10 -8.09 -2.14
CA LYS A 298 6.39 -8.03 -0.69
C LYS A 298 7.76 -7.41 -0.44
N ILE A 299 8.74 -7.77 -1.28
CA ILE A 299 10.09 -7.20 -1.23
C ILE A 299 10.05 -5.69 -1.50
N ASP A 300 9.26 -5.22 -2.48
CA ASP A 300 9.09 -3.78 -2.77
C ASP A 300 8.48 -3.00 -1.59
N ASN A 301 7.57 -3.62 -0.83
CA ASN A 301 6.83 -2.93 0.21
C ASN A 301 7.51 -2.94 1.59
N GLN A 302 8.59 -3.71 1.77
CA GLN A 302 9.38 -3.72 3.00
C GLN A 302 10.42 -2.60 3.07
N ILE A 303 10.63 -1.90 1.95
CA ILE A 303 11.75 -0.97 1.76
C ILE A 303 11.25 0.48 1.61
N LYS A 304 9.97 0.66 1.26
CA LYS A 304 9.28 1.96 1.23
C LYS A 304 8.64 2.36 2.57
N VAL A 305 8.90 1.59 3.64
CA VAL A 305 8.45 1.88 5.02
C VAL A 305 9.67 2.36 5.78
#